data_AF-A0A4Y2NVA7-F1
#
_entry.id   AF-A0A4Y2NVA7-F1
#
_cell.length_a   1.000
_cell.length_b   1.000
_cell.length_c   1.000
_cell.angle_alpha   90.00
_cell.angle_beta   90.00
_cell.angle_gamma   90.00
#
_symmetry.space_group_name_H-M   'P 1'
#
loop_
_entity.id
_entity.type
_entity.pdbx_description
1 polymer ?
#
loop_
_entity_poly.entity_id
_entity_poly.type
_entity_poly.pdbx_seq_one_letter_code
_entity_poly.pdbx_strand_id
1 'polypeptide(L)'
;MSSDTEKDLNLEPTEDAIKSILSTFDETIEESPMRRDLRLWALKYKIRHNALNELLRILQKTYPDIPADSRTLLETCRNTNIVKSEEGEYCYFGIARNLNNLPLNSL
;
A
#
# COMPACT_ATOMS: atom_id res chain seq x y z
N MET A 1 26.08 -30.27 9.61
CA MET A 1 26.15 -29.19 10.61
C MET A 1 26.80 -27.99 9.93
N SER A 2 25.97 -27.17 9.27
CA SER A 2 26.30 -25.81 8.83
C SER A 2 24.97 -25.07 8.75
N SER A 3 24.82 -24.09 9.62
CA SER A 3 23.66 -23.21 9.69
C SER A 3 23.80 -22.14 8.63
N ASP A 4 22.99 -22.22 7.56
CA ASP A 4 22.78 -21.06 6.71
C ASP A 4 21.96 -20.05 7.50
N THR A 5 22.63 -18.96 7.86
CA THR A 5 22.07 -17.87 8.64
C THR A 5 21.20 -17.06 7.70
N GLU A 6 19.87 -17.25 7.81
CA GLU A 6 18.90 -16.36 7.17
C GLU A 6 19.14 -14.93 7.68
N LYS A 7 19.75 -14.10 6.83
CA LYS A 7 19.84 -12.66 7.05
C LYS A 7 18.43 -12.11 6.91
N ASP A 8 17.76 -11.93 8.04
CA ASP A 8 16.58 -11.09 8.14
C ASP A 8 16.92 -9.69 7.61
N LEU A 9 16.49 -9.42 6.37
CA LEU A 9 16.49 -8.11 5.73
C LEU A 9 15.39 -7.25 6.36
N ASN A 10 15.51 -6.95 7.65
CA ASN A 10 14.74 -5.90 8.29
C ASN A 10 15.35 -4.55 7.87
N LEU A 11 15.00 -4.12 6.66
CA LEU A 11 15.18 -2.75 6.22
C LEU A 11 14.14 -1.90 6.97
N GLU A 12 14.46 -1.51 8.20
CA GLU A 12 13.71 -0.50 8.94
C GLU A 12 13.56 0.72 8.03
N PRO A 13 12.33 1.11 7.64
CA PRO A 13 12.14 2.30 6.82
C PRO A 13 12.67 3.50 7.57
N THR A 14 13.52 4.26 6.88
CA THR A 14 14.04 5.52 7.39
C THR A 14 12.91 6.48 7.70
N GLU A 15 13.06 7.24 8.78
CA GLU A 15 12.13 8.28 9.25
C GLU A 15 11.72 9.23 8.11
N ASP A 16 12.63 9.50 7.19
CA ASP A 16 12.42 10.36 6.03
C ASP A 16 11.43 9.77 5.02
N ALA A 17 11.45 8.44 4.82
CA ALA A 17 10.47 7.75 3.98
C ALA A 17 9.07 7.81 4.59
N ILE A 18 8.98 7.71 5.93
CA ILE A 18 7.72 7.83 6.66
C ILE A 18 7.14 9.25 6.52
N LYS A 19 7.98 10.28 6.69
CA LYS A 19 7.58 11.68 6.51
C LYS A 19 7.12 11.99 5.07
N SER A 20 7.80 11.44 4.08
CA SER A 20 7.41 11.61 2.67
C SER A 20 6.07 10.94 2.35
N ILE A 21 5.73 9.82 2.99
CA ILE A 21 4.42 9.20 2.85
C ILE A 21 3.34 10.07 3.50
N LEU A 22 3.62 10.59 4.70
CA LEU A 22 2.70 11.47 5.45
C LEU A 22 2.35 12.74 4.69
N SER A 23 3.29 13.34 3.94
CA SER A 23 3.04 14.57 3.18
C SER A 23 2.15 14.38 1.94
N THR A 24 1.82 13.14 1.57
CA THR A 24 1.01 12.84 0.37
C THR A 24 -0.47 12.66 0.69
N PHE A 25 -0.87 12.58 1.97
CA PHE A 25 -2.26 12.37 2.35
C PHE A 25 -3.01 13.69 2.54
N ASP A 26 -4.15 13.80 1.86
CA ASP A 26 -5.08 14.93 1.93
C ASP A 26 -5.89 14.88 3.23
N GLU A 27 -5.93 15.99 3.96
CA GLU A 27 -6.60 16.14 5.25
C GLU A 27 -8.13 16.08 5.10
N THR A 28 -8.71 14.88 5.04
CA THR A 28 -10.17 14.74 5.19
C THR A 28 -10.53 13.54 6.06
N ILE A 29 -11.27 13.83 7.14
CA ILE A 29 -11.72 12.98 8.27
C ILE A 29 -10.74 13.02 9.45
N GLU A 30 -11.22 13.44 10.63
CA GLU A 30 -10.47 13.28 11.88
C GLU A 30 -10.13 11.80 12.09
N GLU A 31 -8.89 11.46 11.75
CA GLU A 31 -8.37 10.11 11.90
C GLU A 31 -8.09 9.85 13.39
N SER A 32 -8.62 8.74 13.93
CA SER A 32 -8.29 8.37 15.32
C SER A 32 -6.78 8.06 15.43
N PRO A 33 -6.12 8.44 16.55
CA PRO A 33 -4.68 8.18 16.73
C PRO A 33 -4.32 6.71 16.54
N MET A 34 -5.21 5.80 16.97
CA MET A 34 -5.06 4.37 16.82
C MET A 34 -5.02 3.93 15.34
N ARG A 35 -5.92 4.44 14.50
CA ARG A 35 -5.90 4.15 13.06
C ARG A 35 -4.62 4.65 12.41
N ARG A 36 -4.18 5.85 12.80
CA ARG A 36 -2.96 6.49 12.27
C ARG A 36 -1.71 5.69 12.61
N ASP A 37 -1.55 5.31 13.87
CA ASP A 37 -0.39 4.54 14.32
C ASP A 37 -0.36 3.14 13.71
N LEU A 38 -1.52 2.48 13.60
CA LEU A 38 -1.62 1.15 12.99
C LEU A 38 -1.28 1.19 11.49
N ARG A 39 -1.74 2.22 10.79
CA ARG A 39 -1.41 2.47 9.38
C ARG A 39 0.08 2.70 9.20
N LEU A 40 0.68 3.58 10.01
CA LEU A 40 2.11 3.85 9.96
C LEU A 40 2.93 2.61 10.27
N TRP A 41 2.54 1.83 11.26
CA TRP A 41 3.16 0.54 11.57
C TRP A 41 3.06 -0.45 10.39
N ALA A 42 1.88 -0.57 9.77
CA ALA A 42 1.68 -1.46 8.64
C ALA A 42 2.54 -1.09 7.42
N LEU A 43 2.61 0.20 7.12
CA LEU A 43 3.47 0.74 6.06
C LEU A 43 4.95 0.54 6.39
N LYS A 44 5.32 0.79 7.66
CA LYS A 44 6.69 0.68 8.13
C LYS A 44 7.20 -0.77 7.96
N TYR A 45 6.44 -1.74 8.45
CA TYR A 45 6.85 -3.14 8.39
C TYR A 45 6.41 -3.86 7.12
N LYS A 46 5.87 -3.13 6.12
CA LYS A 46 5.38 -3.68 4.85
C LYS A 46 4.50 -4.92 5.06
N ILE A 47 3.58 -4.81 6.02
CA ILE A 47 2.74 -5.93 6.42
C ILE A 47 1.89 -6.37 5.22
N ARG A 48 1.90 -7.68 4.94
CA ARG A 48 1.09 -8.24 3.86
C ARG A 48 -0.41 -8.03 4.15
N HIS A 49 -1.16 -7.65 3.11
CA HIS A 49 -2.59 -7.34 3.23
C HIS A 49 -3.42 -8.45 3.90
N ASN A 50 -3.09 -9.73 3.66
CA ASN A 50 -3.80 -10.84 4.28
C ASN A 50 -3.61 -10.87 5.81
N ALA A 51 -2.39 -10.72 6.30
CA ALA A 51 -2.07 -10.68 7.72
C ALA A 51 -2.68 -9.43 8.38
N LEU A 52 -2.61 -8.28 7.70
CA LEU A 52 -3.23 -7.05 8.18
C LEU A 52 -4.75 -7.17 8.26
N ASN A 53 -5.41 -7.77 7.28
CA ASN A 53 -6.86 -7.99 7.30
C ASN A 53 -7.29 -8.87 8.49
N GLU A 54 -6.57 -9.96 8.77
CA GLU A 54 -6.89 -10.81 9.92
C GLU A 54 -6.70 -10.06 11.25
N LEU A 55 -5.65 -9.26 11.38
CA LEU A 55 -5.44 -8.40 12.55
C LEU A 55 -6.58 -7.36 12.70
N LEU A 56 -6.98 -6.70 11.61
CA LEU A 56 -8.05 -5.70 11.63
C LEU A 56 -9.39 -6.30 12.07
N ARG A 57 -9.71 -7.52 11.63
CA ARG A 57 -10.92 -8.24 12.06
C ARG A 57 -10.91 -8.60 13.54
N ILE A 58 -9.74 -8.83 14.13
CA ILE A 58 -9.60 -9.05 15.58
C ILE A 58 -9.82 -7.72 16.31
N LEU A 59 -9.15 -6.65 15.88
CA LEU A 59 -9.21 -5.33 16.51
C LEU A 59 -10.60 -4.69 16.45
N GLN A 60 -11.36 -4.94 15.38
CA GLN A 60 -12.73 -4.43 15.22
C GLN A 60 -13.68 -4.80 16.37
N LYS A 61 -13.41 -5.92 17.05
CA LYS A 61 -14.25 -6.36 18.19
C LYS A 61 -14.17 -5.40 19.38
N THR A 62 -13.06 -4.66 19.49
CA THR A 62 -12.78 -3.74 20.59
C THR A 62 -12.78 -2.29 20.13
N TYR A 63 -12.45 -2.05 18.87
CA TYR A 63 -12.34 -0.73 18.25
C TYR A 63 -13.25 -0.66 17.01
N PRO A 64 -14.53 -0.28 17.18
CA PRO A 64 -15.51 -0.28 16.09
C PRO A 64 -15.21 0.77 15.01
N ASP A 65 -14.32 1.72 15.31
CA ASP A 65 -13.82 2.68 14.34
C ASP A 65 -12.84 2.01 13.36
N ILE A 66 -12.09 0.97 13.72
CA ILE A 66 -11.06 0.43 12.81
C ILE A 66 -11.70 -0.22 11.55
N PRO A 67 -11.19 0.04 10.33
CA PRO A 67 -11.70 -0.60 9.11
C PRO A 67 -11.34 -2.09 9.07
N ALA A 68 -12.20 -2.91 8.45
CA ALA A 68 -11.96 -4.35 8.33
C ALA A 68 -10.92 -4.72 7.27
N ASP A 69 -10.67 -3.81 6.32
CA ASP A 69 -9.87 -4.06 5.13
C ASP A 69 -8.66 -3.14 5.09
N SER A 70 -7.49 -3.74 4.88
CA SER A 70 -6.20 -3.06 4.77
C SER A 70 -6.17 -1.99 3.69
N ARG A 71 -6.89 -2.13 2.57
CA ARG A 71 -6.95 -1.09 1.54
C ARG A 71 -7.65 0.17 2.05
N THR A 72 -8.60 0.01 2.98
CA THR A 72 -9.29 1.12 3.62
C THR A 72 -8.42 1.73 4.71
N LEU A 73 -7.72 0.92 5.51
CA LEU A 73 -6.74 1.42 6.49
C LEU A 73 -5.59 2.18 5.82
N LEU A 74 -5.12 1.71 4.67
CA LEU A 74 -3.99 2.30 3.96
C LEU A 74 -4.40 3.40 2.99
N GLU A 75 -5.69 3.77 2.96
CA GLU A 75 -6.27 4.78 2.06
C GLU A 75 -5.77 4.64 0.62
N THR A 76 -5.64 3.40 0.16
CA THR A 76 -5.16 3.16 -1.20
C THR A 76 -6.15 3.76 -2.18
N CYS A 77 -5.70 4.74 -2.97
CA CYS A 77 -6.54 5.50 -3.89
C CYS A 77 -7.45 4.56 -4.70
N ARG A 78 -8.75 4.80 -4.63
CA ARG A 78 -9.76 4.10 -5.45
C ARG A 78 -9.96 4.76 -6.81
N ASN A 79 -9.41 5.97 -6.97
CA ASN A 79 -9.54 6.75 -8.20
C ASN A 79 -8.52 6.25 -9.22
N THR A 80 -9.01 5.54 -10.23
CA THR A 80 -8.24 5.23 -11.42
C THR A 80 -8.38 6.36 -12.43
N ASN A 81 -7.30 6.64 -13.17
CA ASN A 81 -7.32 7.68 -14.19
C ASN A 81 -8.06 7.13 -15.42
N ILE A 82 -9.37 7.36 -15.47
CA ILE A 82 -10.23 6.93 -16.56
C ILE A 82 -10.16 7.95 -17.69
N VAL A 83 -9.76 7.49 -18.88
CA VAL A 83 -9.75 8.30 -20.09
C VAL A 83 -11.03 8.01 -20.88
N LYS A 84 -11.76 9.07 -21.23
CA LYS A 84 -12.95 8.97 -22.07
C LYS A 84 -12.56 8.98 -23.55
N SER A 85 -13.07 8.03 -24.31
CA SER A 85 -13.01 7.95 -25.78
C SER A 85 -14.43 7.99 -26.35
N GLU A 86 -14.56 8.31 -27.64
CA GLU A 86 -15.85 8.27 -28.35
C GLU A 86 -16.49 6.86 -28.32
N GLU A 87 -15.67 5.82 -28.19
CA GLU A 87 -16.09 4.41 -28.19
C GLU A 87 -16.19 3.79 -26.78
N GLY A 88 -15.87 4.53 -25.72
CA GLY A 88 -15.97 4.05 -24.34
C GLY A 88 -14.93 4.61 -23.37
N GLU A 89 -14.95 4.10 -22.14
CA GLU A 89 -14.04 4.51 -21.07
C GLU A 89 -12.95 3.46 -20.87
N TYR A 90 -11.68 3.88 -20.78
CA TYR A 90 -10.57 2.96 -20.53
C TYR A 90 -9.64 3.48 -19.43
N CYS A 91 -9.05 2.55 -18.67
CA CYS A 91 -8.05 2.82 -17.66
C CYS A 91 -6.67 2.35 -18.15
N TYR A 92 -5.70 3.28 -18.24
CA TYR A 92 -4.36 2.96 -18.71
C TYR A 92 -3.41 2.63 -17.55
N PHE A 93 -2.93 1.38 -17.50
CA PHE A 93 -2.06 0.89 -16.42
C PHE A 93 -0.55 1.11 -16.68
N GLY A 94 -0.16 1.91 -17.68
CA GLY A 94 1.24 2.29 -17.87
C GLY A 94 2.16 1.20 -18.46
N ILE A 95 1.61 0.12 -19.00
CA ILE A 95 2.38 -1.05 -19.44
C ILE A 95 3.32 -0.71 -20.61
N ALA A 96 2.94 0.24 -21.49
CA ALA A 96 3.74 0.58 -22.67
C ALA A 96 5.13 1.12 -22.31
N ARG A 97 5.30 1.78 -21.15
CA ARG A 97 6.61 2.24 -20.68
C ARG A 97 7.59 1.08 -20.51
N ASN A 98 7.11 -0.05 -19.98
CA ASN A 98 7.94 -1.23 -19.78
C ASN A 98 8.20 -1.96 -21.10
N LEU A 99 7.27 -1.88 -22.06
CA LEU A 99 7.43 -2.47 -23.39
C LEU A 99 8.47 -1.73 -24.24
N ASN A 100 8.58 -0.40 -24.12
CA ASN A 100 9.58 0.39 -24.84
C ASN A 100 11.04 0.07 -24.44
N ASN A 101 11.24 -0.54 -23.26
CA ASN A 101 12.55 -0.94 -22.78
C ASN A 101 12.90 -2.38 -23.19
N LEU A 102 12.00 -3.10 -23.87
CA LEU A 102 12.30 -4.42 -24.41
C LEU A 102 13.13 -4.25 -25.68
N PRO A 103 14.26 -4.96 -25.83
CA PRO A 103 14.97 -5.01 -27.09
C PRO A 103 14.08 -5.76 -28.10
N LEU A 104 13.43 -5.00 -29.00
CA LEU A 104 12.58 -5.53 -30.07
C LEU A 104 13.35 -6.33 -31.13
N ASN A 105 14.68 -6.42 -31.00
CA ASN A 105 15.58 -7.01 -32.00
C ASN A 105 15.83 -8.52 -31.79
N SER A 106 15.04 -9.21 -30.95
CA SER A 106 15.20 -10.65 -30.70
C SER A 106 13.94 -11.48 -30.99
N LEU A 107 13.04 -11.00 -31.84
CA LEU A 107 11.85 -11.71 -32.31
C LEU A 107 11.90 -11.90 -33.83
#